data_AF-A0A7L7MK80-F1
#
_entry.id   AF-A0A7L7MK80-F1
#
_cell.length_a   1.000
_cell.length_b   1.000
_cell.length_c   1.000
_cell.angle_alpha   90.00
_cell.angle_beta   90.00
_cell.angle_gamma   90.00
#
_symmetry.space_group_name_H-M   'P 1'
#
loop_
_entity.id
_entity.type
_entity.pdbx_description
1 polymer ?
#
loop_
_entity_poly.entity_id
_entity_poly.type
_entity_poly.pdbx_seq_one_letter_code
_entity_poly.pdbx_strand_id
1 'polypeptide(L)'
;MPPAPAAPGTGAPVSPELRALVRTCLDDLDTLVGRYLTEVTALEGYDGTTVAPDDLRETARDCFELLLRLIGGLPLSEEQRGVPERLGRRRARQGMPLERLLQAVRMDFRVLWTAFLERTGPAELTQLTRGAVRVWEAVEFHTVHVHAAYLDQVAVLAREQERERTALMGRLLSSDGRDQQLVAQAATLLQVGAQSDFAVAVAHPDSQQKMRRAVSARLTGRVSHLQQHNGMLVLVVQLPHGAHAVPEPWLDGVACAVGPVARGLSRVPDAVRVAEAVAATMDGRADGPVRPEDAWMPVAAARLGPFADVLADSVLAGLEPLAPHDRERLVETVTAYCATGSITETTRTLYCHRNTVLKRLGRFAELTGYHPVRPAEAATVLFALECARSRPA
;
A
#
# COMPACT_ATOMS: atom_id res chain seq x y z
N MET A 1 12.89 0.32 -21.15
CA MET A 1 11.91 0.58 -22.23
C MET A 1 12.48 0.03 -23.51
N PRO A 2 11.76 -0.82 -24.25
CA PRO A 2 12.09 -1.04 -25.65
C PRO A 2 11.99 0.30 -26.41
N PRO A 3 12.80 0.54 -27.46
CA PRO A 3 12.69 1.74 -28.26
C PRO A 3 11.28 1.86 -28.83
N ALA A 4 10.69 3.06 -28.78
CA ALA A 4 9.42 3.35 -29.43
C ALA A 4 9.54 2.99 -30.93
N PRO A 5 8.53 2.34 -31.53
CA PRO A 5 8.58 2.05 -32.96
C PRO A 5 8.75 3.36 -33.72
N ALA A 6 9.73 3.39 -34.63
CA ALA A 6 10.00 4.55 -35.47
C ALA A 6 8.72 4.94 -36.22
N ALA A 7 8.52 6.24 -36.45
CA ALA A 7 7.40 6.73 -37.24
C ALA A 7 7.36 6.00 -38.60
N PRO A 8 6.17 5.58 -39.06
CA PRO A 8 6.03 4.80 -40.28
C PRO A 8 6.54 5.59 -41.50
N GLY A 9 7.25 4.91 -42.42
CA GLY A 9 7.64 5.48 -43.71
C GLY A 9 9.10 5.98 -43.88
N THR A 10 10.06 5.58 -43.04
CA THR A 10 11.47 5.94 -43.25
C THR A 10 12.15 5.23 -44.44
N GLY A 11 11.51 4.23 -45.06
CA GLY A 11 12.16 3.38 -46.08
C GLY A 11 11.68 3.50 -47.53
N ALA A 12 10.44 3.92 -47.81
CA ALA A 12 9.89 3.92 -49.17
C ALA A 12 9.20 5.26 -49.51
N PRO A 13 9.39 5.81 -50.73
CA PRO A 13 8.70 7.03 -51.16
C PRO A 13 7.17 6.80 -51.25
N VAL A 14 6.40 7.84 -50.91
CA VAL A 14 4.93 7.84 -51.09
C VAL A 14 4.60 8.08 -52.54
N SER A 15 3.75 7.24 -53.14
CA SER A 15 3.38 7.42 -54.54
C SER A 15 2.56 8.72 -54.71
N PRO A 16 2.69 9.42 -55.85
CA PRO A 16 1.91 10.63 -56.12
C PRO A 16 0.40 10.40 -56.01
N GLU A 17 -0.09 9.24 -56.44
CA GLU A 17 -1.50 8.86 -56.44
C GLU A 17 -2.02 8.72 -55.00
N LEU A 18 -1.28 8.00 -54.13
CA LEU A 18 -1.65 7.87 -52.72
C LEU A 18 -1.61 9.21 -51.99
N ARG A 19 -0.63 10.06 -52.32
CA ARG A 19 -0.55 11.42 -51.74
C ARG A 19 -1.70 12.31 -52.18
N ALA A 20 -2.13 12.23 -53.44
CA ALA A 20 -3.29 12.95 -53.94
C ALA A 20 -4.58 12.46 -53.26
N LEU A 21 -4.76 11.14 -53.15
CA LEU A 21 -5.88 10.53 -52.46
C LEU A 21 -5.97 10.96 -50.99
N VAL A 22 -4.84 10.96 -50.27
CA VAL A 22 -4.76 11.46 -48.89
C VAL A 22 -5.20 12.92 -48.80
N ARG A 23 -4.79 13.79 -49.73
CA ARG A 23 -5.20 15.21 -49.73
C ARG A 23 -6.71 15.34 -49.94
N THR A 24 -7.28 14.61 -50.89
CA THR A 24 -8.74 14.56 -51.09
C THR A 24 -9.48 14.11 -49.82
N CYS A 25 -8.94 13.13 -49.09
CA CYS A 25 -9.51 12.68 -47.82
C CYS A 25 -9.35 13.71 -46.69
N LEU A 26 -8.26 14.50 -46.67
CA LEU A 26 -8.10 15.61 -45.73
C LEU A 26 -9.09 16.74 -46.01
N ASP A 27 -9.36 17.02 -47.28
CA ASP A 27 -10.36 18.02 -47.69
C ASP A 27 -11.81 17.58 -47.33
N ASP A 28 -12.04 16.26 -47.21
CA ASP A 28 -13.32 15.63 -46.84
C ASP A 28 -13.28 14.97 -45.44
N LEU A 29 -12.46 15.51 -44.52
CA LEU A 29 -12.21 14.92 -43.21
C LEU A 29 -13.48 14.76 -42.36
N ASP A 30 -14.39 15.74 -42.42
CA ASP A 30 -15.64 15.72 -41.64
C ASP A 30 -16.55 14.55 -42.03
N THR A 31 -16.56 14.16 -43.31
CA THR A 31 -17.31 13.00 -43.79
C THR A 31 -16.72 11.70 -43.23
N LEU A 32 -15.38 11.58 -43.19
CA LEU A 32 -14.70 10.42 -42.62
C LEU A 32 -14.96 10.28 -41.13
N VAL A 33 -14.87 11.40 -40.40
CA VAL A 33 -15.20 11.47 -38.98
C VAL A 33 -16.66 11.07 -38.77
N GLY A 34 -17.60 11.58 -39.56
CA GLY A 34 -19.02 11.22 -39.47
C GLY A 34 -19.28 9.72 -39.64
N ARG A 35 -18.60 9.06 -40.59
CA ARG A 35 -18.68 7.61 -40.79
C ARG A 35 -18.14 6.85 -39.58
N TYR A 36 -16.96 7.24 -39.08
CA TYR A 36 -16.39 6.64 -37.88
C TYR A 36 -17.32 6.79 -36.67
N LEU A 37 -17.84 8.00 -36.43
CA LEU A 37 -18.76 8.28 -35.33
C LEU A 37 -19.99 7.36 -35.38
N THR A 38 -20.57 7.19 -36.56
CA THR A 38 -21.74 6.31 -36.75
C THR A 38 -21.45 4.86 -36.33
N GLU A 39 -20.26 4.36 -36.65
CA GLU A 39 -19.88 2.99 -36.31
C GLU A 39 -19.46 2.85 -34.85
N VAL A 40 -18.66 3.79 -34.33
CA VAL A 40 -18.06 3.67 -32.98
C VAL A 40 -19.10 3.87 -31.88
N THR A 41 -20.18 4.65 -32.12
CA THR A 41 -21.26 4.83 -31.14
C THR A 41 -22.04 3.55 -30.84
N ALA A 42 -21.89 2.50 -31.67
CA ALA A 42 -22.44 1.18 -31.37
C ALA A 42 -21.62 0.43 -30.30
N LEU A 43 -20.43 0.92 -29.93
CA LEU A 43 -19.61 0.36 -28.87
C LEU A 43 -20.03 0.95 -27.51
N GLU A 44 -20.16 0.08 -26.52
CA GLU A 44 -20.39 0.46 -25.13
C GLU A 44 -19.33 1.48 -24.65
N GLY A 45 -19.79 2.56 -24.02
CA GLY A 45 -18.95 3.67 -23.55
C GLY A 45 -18.78 4.82 -24.55
N TYR A 46 -19.00 4.57 -25.84
CA TYR A 46 -18.94 5.57 -26.92
C TYR A 46 -20.31 6.09 -27.37
N ASP A 47 -21.39 5.56 -26.79
CA ASP A 47 -22.78 5.97 -26.97
C ASP A 47 -23.17 7.26 -26.23
N GLY A 48 -22.19 7.93 -25.59
CA GLY A 48 -22.39 9.13 -24.77
C GLY A 48 -22.32 8.90 -23.27
N THR A 49 -22.19 7.64 -22.81
CA THR A 49 -22.12 7.30 -21.38
C THR A 49 -20.78 7.65 -20.73
N THR A 50 -19.67 7.22 -21.33
CA THR A 50 -18.31 7.47 -20.81
C THR A 50 -17.63 8.63 -21.53
N VAL A 51 -17.85 8.73 -22.84
CA VAL A 51 -17.24 9.75 -23.70
C VAL A 51 -18.31 10.69 -24.22
N ALA A 52 -18.16 11.99 -23.97
CA ALA A 52 -19.08 13.00 -24.49
C ALA A 52 -19.01 13.05 -26.04
N PRO A 53 -20.15 13.25 -26.74
CA PRO A 53 -20.17 13.27 -28.21
C PRO A 53 -19.21 14.29 -28.86
N ASP A 54 -19.07 15.47 -28.25
CA ASP A 54 -18.18 16.51 -28.77
C ASP A 54 -16.70 16.15 -28.60
N ASP A 55 -16.34 15.57 -27.47
CA ASP A 55 -15.00 15.03 -27.21
C ASP A 55 -14.66 13.89 -28.20
N LEU A 56 -15.62 13.00 -28.47
CA LEU A 56 -15.44 11.93 -29.43
C LEU A 56 -15.20 12.47 -30.85
N ARG A 57 -15.96 13.48 -31.28
CA ARG A 57 -15.80 14.12 -32.59
C ARG A 57 -14.46 14.84 -32.71
N GLU A 58 -14.07 15.61 -31.70
CA GLU A 58 -12.78 16.31 -31.65
C GLU A 58 -11.61 15.32 -31.78
N THR A 59 -11.59 14.30 -30.92
CA THR A 59 -10.51 13.31 -30.91
C THR A 59 -10.48 12.45 -32.17
N ALA A 60 -11.63 12.10 -32.77
CA ALA A 60 -11.68 11.39 -34.05
C ALA A 60 -11.07 12.24 -35.17
N ARG A 61 -11.41 13.55 -35.24
CA ARG A 61 -10.85 14.47 -36.24
C ARG A 61 -9.33 14.52 -36.17
N ASP A 62 -8.78 14.70 -34.97
CA ASP A 62 -7.33 14.71 -34.73
C ASP A 62 -6.66 13.40 -35.17
N CYS A 63 -7.27 12.25 -34.85
CA CYS A 63 -6.72 10.94 -35.20
C CYS A 63 -6.73 10.70 -36.71
N PHE A 64 -7.84 10.99 -37.40
CA PHE A 64 -7.90 10.85 -38.86
C PHE A 64 -6.96 11.82 -39.57
N GLU A 65 -6.82 13.07 -39.10
CA GLU A 65 -5.84 14.00 -39.68
C GLU A 65 -4.41 13.47 -39.51
N LEU A 66 -4.04 13.00 -38.32
CA LEU A 66 -2.73 12.39 -38.07
C LEU A 66 -2.49 11.20 -39.00
N LEU A 67 -3.43 10.24 -39.05
CA LEU A 67 -3.29 9.01 -39.83
C LEU A 67 -3.15 9.32 -41.32
N LEU A 68 -3.99 10.21 -41.87
CA LEU A 68 -3.90 10.65 -43.25
C LEU A 68 -2.54 11.28 -43.55
N ARG A 69 -2.04 12.16 -42.68
CA ARG A 69 -0.73 12.79 -42.84
C ARG A 69 0.42 11.78 -42.78
N LEU A 70 0.37 10.80 -41.88
CA LEU A 70 1.34 9.70 -41.81
C LEU A 70 1.33 8.87 -43.11
N ILE A 71 0.14 8.49 -43.59
CA ILE A 71 -0.03 7.72 -44.83
C ILE A 71 0.48 8.47 -46.05
N GLY A 72 0.21 9.78 -46.14
CA GLY A 72 0.62 10.64 -47.25
C GLY A 72 2.08 11.10 -47.20
N GLY A 73 2.80 10.81 -46.11
CA GLY A 73 4.13 11.36 -45.85
C GLY A 73 4.13 12.89 -45.82
N LEU A 74 3.08 13.47 -45.23
CA LEU A 74 2.91 14.91 -45.09
C LEU A 74 3.57 15.41 -43.79
N PRO A 75 3.97 16.69 -43.72
CA PRO A 75 4.56 17.24 -42.50
C PRO A 75 3.57 17.19 -41.33
N LEU A 76 4.09 16.86 -40.15
CA LEU A 76 3.38 16.83 -38.87
C LEU A 76 3.90 17.93 -37.94
N SER A 77 3.00 18.70 -37.35
CA SER A 77 3.32 19.57 -36.21
C SER A 77 3.66 18.75 -34.97
N GLU A 78 4.24 19.38 -33.95
CA GLU A 78 4.48 18.72 -32.65
C GLU A 78 3.16 18.31 -31.99
N GLU A 79 2.14 19.16 -32.09
CA GLU A 79 0.79 18.86 -31.60
C GLU A 79 0.19 17.62 -32.28
N GLN A 80 0.33 17.47 -33.59
CA GLN A 80 -0.17 16.32 -34.33
C GLN A 80 0.55 15.02 -33.94
N ARG A 81 1.86 15.07 -33.70
CA ARG A 81 2.65 13.91 -33.27
C ARG A 81 2.16 13.35 -31.93
N GLY A 82 1.70 14.22 -31.03
CA GLY A 82 1.22 13.84 -29.70
C GLY A 82 -0.24 13.40 -29.61
N VAL A 83 -0.98 13.32 -30.73
CA VAL A 83 -2.39 12.90 -30.75
C VAL A 83 -2.61 11.52 -30.11
N PRO A 84 -1.82 10.46 -30.44
CA PRO A 84 -2.01 9.14 -29.85
C PRO A 84 -1.86 9.16 -28.32
N GLU A 85 -0.86 9.87 -27.81
CA GLU A 85 -0.61 9.98 -26.38
C GLU A 85 -1.72 10.76 -25.66
N ARG A 86 -2.20 11.85 -26.27
CA ARG A 86 -3.33 12.62 -25.72
C ARG A 86 -4.60 11.79 -25.67
N LEU A 87 -4.91 11.03 -26.73
CA LEU A 87 -6.08 10.15 -26.77
C LEU A 87 -5.99 9.08 -25.67
N GLY A 88 -4.87 8.35 -25.60
CA GLY A 88 -4.66 7.30 -24.60
C GLY A 88 -4.81 7.81 -23.17
N ARG A 89 -4.18 8.96 -22.85
CA ARG A 89 -4.30 9.61 -21.55
C ARG A 89 -5.72 10.09 -21.25
N ARG A 90 -6.41 10.69 -22.23
CA ARG A 90 -7.78 11.20 -22.05
C ARG A 90 -8.75 10.06 -21.75
N ARG A 91 -8.67 8.95 -22.51
CA ARG A 91 -9.54 7.78 -22.33
C ARG A 91 -9.27 7.03 -21.01
N ALA A 92 -8.02 6.96 -20.58
CA ALA A 92 -7.68 6.44 -19.24
C ALA A 92 -8.30 7.27 -18.11
N ARG A 93 -8.26 8.61 -18.20
CA ARG A 93 -8.89 9.50 -17.19
C ARG A 93 -10.41 9.40 -17.15
N GLN A 94 -11.02 9.10 -18.29
CA GLN A 94 -12.47 8.86 -18.40
C GLN A 94 -12.88 7.46 -17.90
N GLY A 95 -11.93 6.58 -17.58
CA GLY A 95 -12.23 5.21 -17.13
C GLY A 95 -12.69 4.28 -18.25
N MET A 96 -12.40 4.61 -19.52
CA MET A 96 -12.73 3.75 -20.67
C MET A 96 -11.92 2.44 -20.60
N PRO A 97 -12.54 1.25 -20.63
CA PRO A 97 -11.80 -0.01 -20.68
C PRO A 97 -10.85 -0.08 -21.87
N LEU A 98 -9.62 -0.57 -21.64
CA LEU A 98 -8.57 -0.60 -22.66
C LEU A 98 -9.00 -1.37 -23.91
N GLU A 99 -9.70 -2.49 -23.74
CA GLU A 99 -10.17 -3.32 -24.83
C GLU A 99 -11.15 -2.56 -25.74
N ARG A 100 -12.03 -1.74 -25.14
CA ARG A 100 -12.98 -0.89 -25.87
C ARG A 100 -12.26 0.22 -26.64
N LEU A 101 -11.28 0.86 -26.01
CA LEU A 101 -10.43 1.85 -26.67
C LEU A 101 -9.71 1.25 -27.89
N LEU A 102 -9.05 0.10 -27.73
CA LEU A 102 -8.31 -0.54 -28.82
C LEU A 102 -9.24 -1.04 -29.94
N GLN A 103 -10.45 -1.49 -29.59
CA GLN A 103 -11.46 -1.82 -30.59
C GLN A 103 -11.84 -0.59 -31.42
N ALA A 104 -12.11 0.54 -30.78
CA ALA A 104 -12.45 1.80 -31.43
C ALA A 104 -11.30 2.32 -32.32
N VAL A 105 -10.06 2.29 -31.83
CA VAL A 105 -8.87 2.74 -32.60
C VAL A 105 -8.61 1.87 -33.84
N ARG A 106 -8.81 0.55 -33.74
CA ARG A 106 -8.61 -0.35 -34.88
C ARG A 106 -9.62 -0.16 -36.01
N MET A 107 -10.77 0.48 -35.74
CA MET A 107 -11.76 0.79 -36.76
C MET A 107 -11.25 1.81 -37.78
N ASP A 108 -10.27 2.64 -37.39
CA ASP A 108 -9.66 3.66 -38.25
C ASP A 108 -9.16 3.06 -39.57
N PHE A 109 -8.56 1.86 -39.52
CA PHE A 109 -8.10 1.15 -40.72
C PHE A 109 -9.25 0.90 -41.69
N ARG A 110 -10.37 0.34 -41.20
CA ARG A 110 -11.52 0.01 -42.04
C ARG A 110 -12.12 1.27 -42.65
N VAL A 111 -12.28 2.33 -41.86
CA VAL A 111 -12.85 3.60 -42.34
C VAL A 111 -11.96 4.23 -43.42
N LEU A 112 -10.66 4.32 -43.17
CA LEU A 112 -9.69 4.85 -44.14
C LEU A 112 -9.61 4.00 -45.41
N TRP A 113 -9.50 2.68 -45.26
CA TRP A 113 -9.39 1.77 -46.40
C TRP A 113 -10.62 1.82 -47.30
N THR A 114 -11.81 1.85 -46.70
CA THR A 114 -13.08 2.00 -47.43
C THR A 114 -13.14 3.34 -48.17
N ALA A 115 -12.75 4.43 -47.51
CA ALA A 115 -12.72 5.75 -48.12
C ALA A 115 -11.74 5.85 -49.30
N PHE A 116 -10.57 5.20 -49.20
CA PHE A 116 -9.61 5.11 -50.28
C PHE A 116 -10.15 4.29 -51.46
N LEU A 117 -10.77 3.14 -51.21
CA LEU A 117 -11.36 2.30 -52.26
C LEU A 117 -12.46 3.04 -53.05
N GLU A 118 -13.35 3.75 -52.37
CA GLU A 118 -14.43 4.51 -53.02
C GLU A 118 -13.94 5.64 -53.95
N ARG A 119 -12.74 6.16 -53.69
CA ARG A 119 -12.13 7.28 -54.42
C ARG A 119 -11.08 6.84 -55.44
N THR A 120 -10.85 5.54 -55.58
CA THR A 120 -9.83 4.98 -56.47
C THR A 120 -10.48 4.33 -57.68
N GLY A 121 -10.11 4.75 -58.89
CA GLY A 121 -10.61 4.15 -60.12
C GLY A 121 -10.00 2.75 -60.40
N PRO A 122 -10.59 1.92 -61.29
CA PRO A 122 -10.09 0.57 -61.58
C PRO A 122 -8.61 0.52 -62.02
N ALA A 123 -8.15 1.56 -62.73
CA ALA A 123 -6.76 1.66 -63.19
C ALA A 123 -5.74 1.92 -62.07
N GLU A 124 -6.18 2.45 -60.92
CA GLU A 124 -5.33 2.91 -59.81
C GLU A 124 -5.30 1.93 -58.62
N LEU A 125 -6.15 0.88 -58.65
CA LEU A 125 -6.26 -0.12 -57.59
C LEU A 125 -4.93 -0.85 -57.28
N THR A 126 -4.10 -1.06 -58.31
CA THR A 126 -2.79 -1.70 -58.11
C THR A 126 -1.83 -0.80 -57.34
N GLN A 127 -1.88 0.53 -57.56
CA GLN A 127 -1.10 1.48 -56.77
C GLN A 127 -1.61 1.54 -55.33
N LEU A 128 -2.93 1.58 -55.10
CA LEU A 128 -3.51 1.62 -53.76
C LEU A 128 -3.13 0.37 -52.93
N THR A 129 -3.23 -0.82 -53.52
CA THR A 129 -2.88 -2.08 -52.85
C THR A 129 -1.40 -2.15 -52.46
N ARG A 130 -0.48 -1.60 -53.26
CA ARG A 130 0.93 -1.43 -52.86
C ARG A 130 1.10 -0.48 -51.66
N GLY A 131 0.18 0.46 -51.47
CA GLY A 131 0.12 1.35 -50.31
C GLY A 131 -0.45 0.74 -49.04
N ALA A 132 -1.04 -0.47 -49.09
CA ALA A 132 -1.73 -1.10 -47.96
C ALA A 132 -0.84 -1.26 -46.73
N VAL A 133 0.42 -1.63 -46.91
CA VAL A 133 1.40 -1.77 -45.81
C VAL A 133 1.58 -0.43 -45.10
N ARG A 134 1.67 0.68 -45.82
CA ARG A 134 1.82 2.02 -45.21
C ARG A 134 0.57 2.43 -44.42
N VAL A 135 -0.62 2.09 -44.90
CA VAL A 135 -1.88 2.34 -44.18
C VAL A 135 -1.90 1.55 -42.88
N TRP A 136 -1.55 0.26 -42.95
CA TRP A 136 -1.46 -0.60 -41.78
C TRP A 136 -0.41 -0.07 -40.78
N GLU A 137 0.80 0.27 -41.24
CA GLU A 137 1.87 0.82 -40.39
C GLU A 137 1.45 2.13 -39.70
N ALA A 138 0.67 3.00 -40.35
CA ALA A 138 0.14 4.21 -39.73
C ALA A 138 -0.85 3.91 -38.60
N VAL A 139 -1.77 2.96 -38.80
CA VAL A 139 -2.73 2.54 -37.79
C VAL A 139 -2.06 1.79 -36.65
N GLU A 140 -1.08 0.92 -36.93
CA GLU A 140 -0.29 0.24 -35.90
C GLU A 140 0.52 1.23 -35.08
N PHE A 141 1.16 2.22 -35.71
CA PHE A 141 1.84 3.31 -35.01
C PHE A 141 0.90 4.02 -34.04
N HIS A 142 -0.28 4.43 -34.50
CA HIS A 142 -1.28 5.08 -33.68
C HIS A 142 -1.74 4.16 -32.51
N THR A 143 -2.07 2.90 -32.81
CA THR A 143 -2.55 1.91 -31.83
C THR A 143 -1.52 1.67 -30.73
N VAL A 144 -0.25 1.47 -31.07
CA VAL A 144 0.82 1.21 -30.08
C VAL A 144 1.02 2.41 -29.15
N HIS A 145 1.01 3.63 -29.68
CA HIS A 145 1.22 4.84 -28.87
C HIS A 145 0.00 5.16 -27.99
N VAL A 146 -1.22 4.98 -28.49
CA VAL A 146 -2.44 5.07 -27.66
C VAL A 146 -2.39 4.07 -26.51
N HIS A 147 -2.04 2.80 -26.81
CA HIS A 147 -1.95 1.75 -25.81
C HIS A 147 -0.91 2.06 -24.73
N ALA A 148 0.30 2.44 -25.13
CA ALA A 148 1.37 2.77 -24.19
C ALA A 148 1.00 3.95 -23.28
N ALA A 149 0.44 5.02 -23.87
CA ALA A 149 0.02 6.21 -23.12
C ALA A 149 -1.16 5.94 -22.17
N TYR A 150 -2.07 5.05 -22.55
CA TYR A 150 -3.16 4.61 -21.69
C TYR A 150 -2.62 3.89 -20.45
N LEU A 151 -1.74 2.90 -20.62
CA LEU A 151 -1.18 2.14 -19.49
C LEU A 151 -0.34 3.01 -18.56
N ASP A 152 0.46 3.92 -19.11
CA ASP A 152 1.23 4.90 -18.33
C ASP A 152 0.28 5.79 -17.51
N GLN A 153 -0.80 6.29 -18.12
CA GLN A 153 -1.77 7.13 -17.41
C GLN A 153 -2.52 6.36 -16.31
N VAL A 154 -2.91 5.10 -16.54
CA VAL A 154 -3.51 4.24 -15.51
C VAL A 154 -2.54 4.07 -14.33
N ALA A 155 -1.25 3.84 -14.60
CA ALA A 155 -0.24 3.74 -13.55
C ALA A 155 -0.06 5.07 -12.79
N VAL A 156 -0.14 6.22 -13.46
CA VAL A 156 -0.12 7.55 -12.82
C VAL A 156 -1.32 7.72 -11.90
N LEU A 157 -2.53 7.46 -12.39
CA LEU A 157 -3.77 7.58 -11.60
C LEU A 157 -3.75 6.65 -10.38
N ALA A 158 -3.30 5.41 -10.54
CA ALA A 158 -3.18 4.47 -9.42
C ALA A 158 -2.17 4.95 -8.36
N ARG A 159 -1.05 5.55 -8.78
CA ARG A 159 -0.07 6.13 -7.85
C ARG A 159 -0.62 7.35 -7.12
N GLU A 160 -1.38 8.21 -7.79
CA GLU A 160 -2.04 9.36 -7.18
C GLU A 160 -3.05 8.92 -6.12
N GLN A 161 -3.90 7.95 -6.46
CA GLN A 161 -4.86 7.37 -5.52
C GLN A 161 -4.17 6.74 -4.31
N GLU A 162 -3.10 5.97 -4.52
CA GLU A 162 -2.34 5.37 -3.42
C GLU A 162 -1.64 6.40 -2.54
N ARG A 163 -1.14 7.50 -3.12
CA ARG A 163 -0.56 8.63 -2.38
C ARG A 163 -1.60 9.32 -1.52
N GLU A 164 -2.79 9.59 -2.06
CA GLU A 164 -3.90 10.18 -1.32
C GLU A 164 -4.33 9.27 -0.16
N ARG A 165 -4.45 7.96 -0.43
CA ARG A 165 -4.77 6.94 0.58
C ARG A 165 -3.75 6.92 1.72
N THR A 166 -2.46 6.91 1.37
CA THR A 166 -1.35 6.93 2.31
C THR A 166 -1.34 8.23 3.13
N ALA A 167 -1.60 9.37 2.49
CA ALA A 167 -1.63 10.67 3.15
C ALA A 167 -2.80 10.78 4.15
N LEU A 168 -4.01 10.35 3.77
CA LEU A 168 -5.16 10.33 4.67
C LEU A 168 -4.96 9.35 5.83
N MET A 169 -4.43 8.15 5.57
CA MET A 169 -4.11 7.21 6.65
C MET A 169 -3.06 7.81 7.60
N GLY A 170 -1.97 8.39 7.08
CA GLY A 170 -0.96 9.06 7.91
C GLY A 170 -1.54 10.19 8.76
N ARG A 171 -2.44 11.01 8.21
CA ARG A 171 -3.17 12.04 8.95
C ARG A 171 -4.07 11.45 10.04
N LEU A 172 -4.81 10.38 9.72
CA LEU A 172 -5.66 9.68 10.69
C LEU A 172 -4.81 9.16 11.86
N LEU A 173 -3.73 8.42 11.58
CA LEU A 173 -2.84 7.84 12.59
C LEU A 173 -2.20 8.91 13.50
N SER A 174 -1.87 10.07 12.95
CA SER A 174 -1.29 11.19 13.69
C SER A 174 -2.33 12.00 14.50
N SER A 175 -3.63 11.73 14.33
CA SER A 175 -4.71 12.46 15.00
C SER A 175 -5.09 11.85 16.35
N ASP A 176 -5.99 12.52 17.07
CA ASP A 176 -6.68 11.98 18.26
C ASP A 176 -8.01 11.28 17.92
N GLY A 177 -8.35 11.18 16.63
CA GLY A 177 -9.58 10.55 16.14
C GLY A 177 -10.87 11.36 16.36
N ARG A 178 -10.79 12.60 16.85
CA ARG A 178 -11.98 13.43 17.14
C ARG A 178 -12.53 14.18 15.92
N ASP A 179 -11.72 14.40 14.90
CA ASP A 179 -12.14 15.03 13.64
C ASP A 179 -13.01 14.06 12.82
N GLN A 180 -14.33 14.22 12.93
CA GLN A 180 -15.30 13.38 12.23
C GLN A 180 -15.24 13.54 10.71
N GLN A 181 -14.83 14.71 10.19
CA GLN A 181 -14.69 14.92 8.74
C GLN A 181 -13.50 14.12 8.21
N LEU A 182 -12.36 14.16 8.90
CA LEU A 182 -11.20 13.32 8.57
C LEU A 182 -11.54 11.84 8.63
N VAL A 183 -12.24 11.39 9.67
CA VAL A 183 -12.64 9.97 9.81
C VAL A 183 -13.58 9.55 8.68
N ALA A 184 -14.55 10.39 8.30
CA ALA A 184 -15.44 10.09 7.18
C ALA A 184 -14.69 10.03 5.84
N GLN A 185 -13.80 10.98 5.57
CA GLN A 185 -12.95 10.99 4.36
C GLN A 185 -12.07 9.74 4.29
N ALA A 186 -11.43 9.38 5.40
CA ALA A 186 -10.62 8.17 5.50
C ALA A 186 -11.47 6.91 5.27
N ALA A 187 -12.66 6.81 5.86
CA ALA A 187 -13.56 5.68 5.68
C ALA A 187 -13.96 5.48 4.20
N THR A 188 -14.30 6.57 3.51
CA THR A 188 -14.64 6.54 2.08
C THR A 188 -13.45 6.09 1.22
N LEU A 189 -12.27 6.71 1.41
CA LEU A 189 -11.11 6.41 0.57
C LEU A 189 -10.53 5.01 0.83
N LEU A 190 -10.62 4.53 2.08
CA LEU A 190 -10.20 3.19 2.47
C LEU A 190 -11.26 2.12 2.16
N GLN A 191 -12.47 2.53 1.74
CA GLN A 191 -13.61 1.65 1.48
C GLN A 191 -14.01 0.79 2.70
N VAL A 192 -13.98 1.39 3.89
CA VAL A 192 -14.31 0.73 5.17
C VAL A 192 -15.52 1.38 5.83
N GLY A 193 -16.19 0.63 6.70
CA GLY A 193 -17.24 1.20 7.56
C GLY A 193 -16.62 2.02 8.71
N ALA A 194 -16.98 3.30 8.85
CA ALA A 194 -16.46 4.16 9.91
C ALA A 194 -16.73 3.62 11.34
N GLN A 195 -17.81 2.86 11.52
CA GLN A 195 -18.21 2.22 12.78
C GLN A 195 -17.82 0.73 12.87
N SER A 196 -17.06 0.21 11.91
CA SER A 196 -16.57 -1.17 11.98
C SER A 196 -15.48 -1.30 13.04
N ASP A 197 -15.28 -2.52 13.53
CA ASP A 197 -14.17 -2.84 14.41
C ASP A 197 -12.90 -3.09 13.59
N PHE A 198 -11.75 -2.68 14.12
CA PHE A 198 -10.46 -2.81 13.47
C PHE A 198 -9.44 -3.51 14.36
N ALA A 199 -8.71 -4.47 13.78
CA ALA A 199 -7.50 -5.03 14.34
C ALA A 199 -6.30 -4.16 13.96
N VAL A 200 -5.41 -3.93 14.91
CA VAL A 200 -4.19 -3.14 14.72
C VAL A 200 -2.98 -3.96 15.12
N ALA A 201 -1.93 -3.93 14.29
CA ALA A 201 -0.61 -4.44 14.66
C ALA A 201 0.49 -3.51 14.17
N VAL A 202 1.64 -3.51 14.85
CA VAL A 202 2.78 -2.65 14.56
C VAL A 202 4.05 -3.50 14.55
N ALA A 203 4.85 -3.38 13.48
CA ALA A 203 6.11 -4.10 13.34
C ALA A 203 7.31 -3.14 13.32
N HIS A 204 8.34 -3.50 14.09
CA HIS A 204 9.67 -2.87 14.03
C HIS A 204 10.30 -3.04 12.63
N PRO A 205 11.17 -2.11 12.16
CA PRO A 205 11.95 -2.23 10.92
C PRO A 205 12.36 -3.64 10.51
N ASP A 206 12.89 -4.45 11.43
CA ASP A 206 13.41 -5.80 11.14
C ASP A 206 12.32 -6.82 10.77
N SER A 207 11.07 -6.58 11.20
CA SER A 207 9.92 -7.46 10.99
C SER A 207 8.95 -6.96 9.92
N GLN A 208 9.18 -5.77 9.35
CA GLN A 208 8.27 -5.17 8.37
C GLN A 208 8.09 -6.05 7.12
N GLN A 209 9.16 -6.66 6.61
CA GLN A 209 9.07 -7.52 5.43
C GLN A 209 8.33 -8.83 5.72
N LYS A 210 8.49 -9.40 6.92
CA LYS A 210 7.73 -10.57 7.37
C LYS A 210 6.23 -10.24 7.48
N MET A 211 5.90 -9.09 8.10
CA MET A 211 4.53 -8.57 8.19
C MET A 211 3.90 -8.41 6.80
N ARG A 212 4.59 -7.77 5.84
CA ARG A 212 4.10 -7.61 4.45
C ARG A 212 3.77 -8.95 3.79
N ARG A 213 4.65 -9.94 3.94
CA ARG A 213 4.44 -11.30 3.41
C ARG A 213 3.25 -12.00 4.08
N ALA A 214 3.14 -11.91 5.40
CA ALA A 214 2.03 -12.51 6.14
C ALA A 214 0.68 -11.92 5.73
N VAL A 215 0.60 -10.58 5.62
CA VAL A 215 -0.60 -9.87 5.14
C VAL A 215 -0.97 -10.32 3.72
N SER A 216 -0.01 -10.35 2.79
CA SER A 216 -0.26 -10.77 1.40
C SER A 216 -0.70 -12.24 1.28
N ALA A 217 -0.27 -13.11 2.19
CA ALA A 217 -0.58 -14.54 2.12
C ALA A 217 -1.87 -14.91 2.87
N ARG A 218 -2.17 -14.24 3.99
CA ARG A 218 -3.19 -14.66 4.96
C ARG A 218 -4.41 -13.73 5.03
N LEU A 219 -4.30 -12.51 4.53
CA LEU A 219 -5.39 -11.52 4.54
C LEU A 219 -5.98 -11.24 3.14
N THR A 220 -5.73 -12.10 2.16
CA THR A 220 -6.32 -12.01 0.82
C THR A 220 -7.85 -11.96 0.91
N GLY A 221 -8.46 -10.99 0.23
CA GLY A 221 -9.92 -10.77 0.25
C GLY A 221 -10.45 -10.02 1.47
N ARG A 222 -9.59 -9.58 2.40
CA ARG A 222 -9.96 -8.72 3.53
C ARG A 222 -9.53 -7.28 3.28
N VAL A 223 -10.32 -6.33 3.78
CA VAL A 223 -9.94 -4.91 3.74
C VAL A 223 -8.85 -4.68 4.78
N SER A 224 -7.61 -4.54 4.30
CA SER A 224 -6.42 -4.34 5.11
C SER A 224 -5.54 -3.24 4.53
N HIS A 225 -4.88 -2.50 5.42
CA HIS A 225 -4.04 -1.37 5.06
C HIS A 225 -2.72 -1.44 5.82
N LEU A 226 -1.64 -1.27 5.07
CA LEU A 226 -0.30 -1.15 5.60
C LEU A 226 0.17 0.30 5.43
N GLN A 227 0.70 0.89 6.49
CA GLN A 227 1.13 2.29 6.54
C GLN A 227 2.44 2.41 7.32
N GLN A 228 3.42 3.15 6.77
CA GLN A 228 4.58 3.58 7.56
C GLN A 228 4.16 4.72 8.48
N HIS A 229 4.47 4.61 9.77
CA HIS A 229 4.20 5.64 10.78
C HIS A 229 5.29 5.56 11.87
N ASN A 230 5.92 6.69 12.21
CA ASN A 230 6.99 6.78 13.22
C ASN A 230 8.14 5.76 13.05
N GLY A 231 8.50 5.44 11.79
CA GLY A 231 9.54 4.45 11.48
C GLY A 231 9.09 2.98 11.59
N MET A 232 7.84 2.74 11.99
CA MET A 232 7.23 1.43 12.15
C MET A 232 6.23 1.13 11.04
N LEU A 233 5.98 -0.15 10.77
CA LEU A 233 4.93 -0.57 9.85
C LEU A 233 3.65 -0.90 10.62
N VAL A 234 2.62 -0.09 10.41
CA VAL A 234 1.29 -0.27 10.98
C VAL A 234 0.41 -1.08 10.02
N LEU A 235 -0.24 -2.10 10.56
CA LEU A 235 -1.29 -2.87 9.93
C LEU A 235 -2.63 -2.50 10.56
N VAL A 236 -3.60 -2.15 9.73
CA VAL A 236 -5.01 -1.95 10.12
C VAL A 236 -5.87 -2.90 9.29
N VAL A 237 -6.70 -3.71 9.93
CA VAL A 237 -7.58 -4.68 9.26
C VAL A 237 -9.00 -4.49 9.75
N GLN A 238 -9.95 -4.31 8.83
CA GLN A 238 -11.36 -4.32 9.21
C GLN A 238 -11.78 -5.72 9.64
N LEU A 239 -12.29 -5.84 10.86
CA LEU A 239 -12.77 -7.11 11.40
C LEU A 239 -14.14 -7.46 10.78
N PRO A 240 -14.43 -8.75 10.55
CA PRO A 240 -15.78 -9.20 10.26
C PRO A 240 -16.76 -8.79 11.37
N HIS A 241 -18.02 -8.57 11.02
CA HIS A 241 -19.07 -8.31 12.00
C HIS A 241 -19.10 -9.41 13.07
N GLY A 242 -19.09 -9.01 14.35
CA GLY A 242 -19.11 -9.93 15.50
C GLY A 242 -17.74 -10.50 15.91
N ALA A 243 -16.64 -10.17 15.23
CA ALA A 243 -15.31 -10.51 15.71
C ALA A 243 -14.84 -9.51 16.77
N HIS A 244 -14.39 -10.03 17.93
CA HIS A 244 -14.02 -9.21 19.09
C HIS A 244 -12.52 -9.24 19.43
N ALA A 245 -11.73 -9.97 18.63
CA ALA A 245 -10.30 -10.12 18.82
C ALA A 245 -9.58 -10.21 17.47
N VAL A 246 -8.29 -9.92 17.47
CA VAL A 246 -7.41 -10.18 16.33
C VAL A 246 -7.28 -11.71 16.18
N PRO A 247 -7.65 -12.30 15.04
CA PRO A 247 -7.49 -13.73 14.81
C PRO A 247 -6.02 -14.14 14.88
N GLU A 248 -5.74 -15.15 15.70
CA GLU A 248 -4.38 -15.66 15.96
C GLU A 248 -3.59 -15.95 14.67
N PRO A 249 -4.16 -16.64 13.65
CA PRO A 249 -3.38 -17.07 12.49
C PRO A 249 -2.82 -15.95 11.61
N TRP A 250 -3.32 -14.71 11.73
CA TRP A 250 -2.95 -13.63 10.82
C TRP A 250 -1.47 -13.25 10.94
N LEU A 251 -0.95 -13.29 12.17
CA LEU A 251 0.38 -12.76 12.49
C LEU A 251 1.32 -13.81 13.08
N ASP A 252 0.94 -15.10 13.03
CA ASP A 252 1.80 -16.21 13.46
C ASP A 252 3.19 -16.15 12.80
N GLY A 253 4.23 -16.21 13.64
CA GLY A 253 5.63 -16.13 13.20
C GLY A 253 6.12 -14.72 12.83
N VAL A 254 5.31 -13.68 13.11
CA VAL A 254 5.69 -12.27 12.91
C VAL A 254 5.91 -11.61 14.26
N ALA A 255 7.15 -11.23 14.54
CA ALA A 255 7.49 -10.42 15.70
C ALA A 255 6.90 -9.00 15.54
N CYS A 256 5.73 -8.78 16.13
CA CYS A 256 5.00 -7.52 16.05
C CYS A 256 4.18 -7.29 17.33
N ALA A 257 3.85 -6.04 17.61
CA ALA A 257 2.93 -5.70 18.69
C ALA A 257 1.50 -5.65 18.18
N VAL A 258 0.57 -6.25 18.91
CA VAL A 258 -0.86 -6.18 18.64
C VAL A 258 -1.48 -5.10 19.52
N GLY A 259 -2.29 -4.22 18.94
CA GLY A 259 -3.04 -3.22 19.68
C GLY A 259 -4.39 -3.75 20.18
N PRO A 260 -5.07 -3.03 21.09
CA PRO A 260 -6.45 -3.33 21.42
C PRO A 260 -7.33 -3.21 20.17
N VAL A 261 -8.45 -3.92 20.15
CA VAL A 261 -9.45 -3.78 19.06
C VAL A 261 -10.01 -2.36 19.08
N ALA A 262 -9.85 -1.65 17.96
CA ALA A 262 -10.40 -0.32 17.77
C ALA A 262 -11.87 -0.43 17.34
N ARG A 263 -12.79 -0.08 18.24
CA ARG A 263 -14.23 -0.04 17.95
C ARG A 263 -14.60 1.25 17.22
N GLY A 264 -14.53 1.21 15.89
CA GLY A 264 -14.66 2.38 15.02
C GLY A 264 -13.32 2.92 14.54
N LEU A 265 -13.32 3.51 13.34
CA LEU A 265 -12.12 4.03 12.66
C LEU A 265 -11.48 5.19 13.45
N SER A 266 -12.27 5.96 14.19
CA SER A 266 -11.80 7.02 15.09
C SER A 266 -10.96 6.49 16.26
N ARG A 267 -11.06 5.20 16.61
CA ARG A 267 -10.28 4.58 17.70
C ARG A 267 -8.98 3.94 17.22
N VAL A 268 -8.75 3.85 15.91
CA VAL A 268 -7.51 3.30 15.34
C VAL A 268 -6.26 4.04 15.81
N PRO A 269 -6.22 5.39 15.87
CA PRO A 269 -5.03 6.11 16.34
C PRO A 269 -4.63 5.75 17.78
N ASP A 270 -5.62 5.57 18.67
CA ASP A 270 -5.37 5.12 20.06
C ASP A 270 -4.81 3.69 20.10
N ALA A 271 -5.40 2.78 19.33
CA ALA A 271 -4.92 1.39 19.27
C ALA A 271 -3.50 1.29 18.70
N VAL A 272 -3.18 2.13 17.70
CA VAL A 272 -1.82 2.23 17.12
C VAL A 272 -0.83 2.75 18.15
N ARG A 273 -1.16 3.81 18.91
CA ARG A 273 -0.27 4.32 19.97
C ARG A 273 0.05 3.27 21.04
N VAL A 274 -0.92 2.42 21.39
CA VAL A 274 -0.70 1.31 22.34
C VAL A 274 0.23 0.27 21.71
N ALA A 275 -0.03 -0.15 20.47
CA ALA A 275 0.81 -1.12 19.78
C ALA A 275 2.24 -0.60 19.53
N GLU A 276 2.42 0.68 19.18
CA GLU A 276 3.73 1.32 19.05
C GLU A 276 4.51 1.30 20.37
N ALA A 277 3.83 1.59 21.49
CA ALA A 277 4.46 1.54 22.81
C ALA A 277 4.98 0.14 23.15
N VAL A 278 4.17 -0.90 22.87
CA VAL A 278 4.58 -2.29 23.04
C VAL A 278 5.74 -2.64 22.11
N ALA A 279 5.65 -2.27 20.84
CA ALA A 279 6.68 -2.56 19.84
C ALA A 279 8.02 -1.92 20.19
N ALA A 280 8.03 -0.73 20.79
CA ALA A 280 9.23 -0.04 21.24
C ALA A 280 9.96 -0.75 22.40
N THR A 281 9.27 -1.65 23.12
CA THR A 281 9.85 -2.43 24.22
C THR A 281 10.28 -3.84 23.82
N MET A 282 10.06 -4.24 22.57
CA MET A 282 10.44 -5.56 22.08
C MET A 282 11.96 -5.63 21.87
N ASP A 283 12.61 -6.61 22.49
CA ASP A 283 14.07 -6.82 22.43
C ASP A 283 14.52 -7.70 21.24
N GLY A 284 13.63 -7.93 20.28
CA GLY A 284 13.88 -8.77 19.11
C GLY A 284 13.90 -10.28 19.38
N ARG A 285 13.66 -10.73 20.61
CA ARG A 285 13.58 -12.17 20.96
C ARG A 285 12.21 -12.79 20.72
N ALA A 286 11.18 -11.97 20.56
CA ALA A 286 9.84 -12.45 20.26
C ALA A 286 9.82 -13.03 18.84
N ASP A 287 9.37 -14.28 18.69
CA ASP A 287 9.15 -14.93 17.39
C ASP A 287 7.70 -14.80 16.89
N GLY A 288 6.85 -14.08 17.63
CA GLY A 288 5.42 -13.96 17.35
C GLY A 288 4.80 -12.65 17.84
N PRO A 289 3.47 -12.51 17.69
CA PRO A 289 2.75 -11.32 18.10
C PRO A 289 2.78 -11.16 19.63
N VAL A 290 3.09 -9.95 20.10
CA VAL A 290 3.09 -9.57 21.53
C VAL A 290 1.85 -8.72 21.78
N ARG A 291 1.04 -9.08 22.78
CA ARG A 291 -0.16 -8.32 23.13
C ARG A 291 0.12 -7.32 24.23
N PRO A 292 -0.74 -6.31 24.42
CA PRO A 292 -0.55 -5.31 25.48
C PRO A 292 -0.51 -5.96 26.87
N GLU A 293 -1.33 -6.99 27.10
CA GLU A 293 -1.35 -7.76 28.35
C GLU A 293 -0.01 -8.40 28.73
N ASP A 294 0.82 -8.74 27.75
CA ASP A 294 2.12 -9.37 27.96
C ASP A 294 3.24 -8.34 28.17
N ALA A 295 2.98 -7.06 27.90
CA ALA A 295 3.99 -6.00 27.82
C ALA A 295 3.73 -4.79 28.74
N TRP A 296 2.76 -4.87 29.66
CA TRP A 296 2.44 -3.74 30.56
C TRP A 296 3.64 -3.24 31.37
N MET A 297 4.44 -4.15 31.94
CA MET A 297 5.59 -3.78 32.77
C MET A 297 6.71 -3.11 31.94
N PRO A 298 7.22 -3.69 30.84
CA PRO A 298 8.19 -3.03 29.97
C PRO A 298 7.71 -1.67 29.47
N VAL A 299 6.44 -1.56 29.04
CA VAL A 299 5.87 -0.30 28.56
C VAL A 299 5.80 0.74 29.68
N ALA A 300 5.36 0.36 30.88
CA ALA A 300 5.34 1.26 32.03
C ALA A 300 6.74 1.73 32.42
N ALA A 301 7.73 0.83 32.40
CA ALA A 301 9.12 1.15 32.70
C ALA A 301 9.68 2.17 31.67
N ALA A 302 9.48 1.91 30.38
CA ALA A 302 9.89 2.82 29.31
C ALA A 302 9.21 4.20 29.41
N ARG A 303 7.92 4.24 29.79
CA ARG A 303 7.15 5.48 29.97
C ARG A 303 7.56 6.28 31.21
N LEU A 304 8.18 5.64 32.19
CA LEU A 304 8.65 6.29 33.42
C LEU A 304 9.87 7.19 33.16
N GLY A 305 10.60 6.97 32.06
CA GLY A 305 11.73 7.80 31.65
C GLY A 305 12.84 7.79 32.70
N PRO A 306 13.46 8.94 33.02
CA PRO A 306 14.56 9.01 34.00
C PRO A 306 14.22 8.47 35.40
N PHE A 307 12.94 8.45 35.77
CA PHE A 307 12.51 7.89 37.06
C PHE A 307 12.65 6.35 37.11
N ALA A 308 12.77 5.67 35.97
CA ALA A 308 13.05 4.24 35.92
C ALA A 308 14.41 3.93 36.55
N ASP A 309 15.44 4.72 36.26
CA ASP A 309 16.77 4.54 36.85
C ASP A 309 16.78 4.85 38.33
N VAL A 310 16.12 5.93 38.74
CA VAL A 310 15.96 6.29 40.16
C VAL A 310 15.28 5.15 40.94
N LEU A 311 14.21 4.57 40.38
CA LEU A 311 13.51 3.46 41.00
C LEU A 311 14.43 2.23 41.10
N ALA A 312 15.07 1.86 39.99
CA ALA A 312 15.99 0.72 39.95
C ALA A 312 17.14 0.88 40.96
N ASP A 313 17.80 2.03 41.02
CA ASP A 313 18.89 2.29 41.95
C ASP A 313 18.40 2.29 43.40
N SER A 314 17.27 2.93 43.69
CA SER A 314 16.73 2.99 45.06
C SER A 314 16.39 1.62 45.65
N VAL A 315 16.02 0.66 44.80
CA VAL A 315 15.59 -0.69 45.23
C VAL A 315 16.72 -1.70 45.12
N LEU A 316 17.59 -1.59 44.10
CA LEU A 316 18.55 -2.63 43.74
C LEU A 316 20.01 -2.28 44.09
N ALA A 317 20.33 -1.05 44.52
CA ALA A 317 21.70 -0.64 44.84
C ALA A 317 22.40 -1.57 45.84
N GLY A 318 21.68 -2.11 46.82
CA GLY A 318 22.22 -3.06 47.80
C GLY A 318 22.74 -4.38 47.20
N LEU A 319 22.38 -4.68 45.95
CA LEU A 319 22.85 -5.86 45.22
C LEU A 319 24.12 -5.59 44.38
N GLU A 320 24.49 -4.33 44.14
CA GLU A 320 25.63 -3.97 43.29
C GLU A 320 26.98 -4.48 43.80
N PRO A 321 27.28 -4.52 45.12
CA PRO A 321 28.55 -5.03 45.62
C PRO A 321 28.72 -6.55 45.49
N LEU A 322 27.66 -7.29 45.15
CA LEU A 322 27.69 -8.75 45.04
C LEU A 322 28.39 -9.20 43.75
N ALA A 323 29.00 -10.39 43.81
CA ALA A 323 29.44 -11.07 42.60
C ALA A 323 28.24 -11.30 41.64
N PRO A 324 28.42 -11.18 40.31
CA PRO A 324 27.33 -11.28 39.34
C PRO A 324 26.44 -12.52 39.51
N HIS A 325 27.07 -13.68 39.74
CA HIS A 325 26.39 -14.95 39.94
C HIS A 325 25.51 -14.99 41.20
N ASP A 326 25.96 -14.35 42.29
CA ASP A 326 25.19 -14.27 43.52
C ASP A 326 23.98 -13.35 43.34
N ARG A 327 24.17 -12.22 42.64
CA ARG A 327 23.09 -11.29 42.28
C ARG A 327 22.04 -11.96 41.39
N GLU A 328 22.47 -12.66 40.33
CA GLU A 328 21.58 -13.36 39.41
C GLU A 328 20.72 -14.40 40.13
N ARG A 329 21.31 -15.22 41.01
CA ARG A 329 20.56 -16.21 41.81
C ARG A 329 19.53 -15.59 42.74
N LEU A 330 19.82 -14.43 43.33
CA LEU A 330 18.87 -13.72 44.18
C LEU A 330 17.71 -13.18 43.35
N VAL A 331 18.00 -12.49 42.25
CA VAL A 331 16.99 -11.96 41.32
C VAL A 331 16.13 -13.08 40.73
N GLU A 332 16.73 -14.17 40.27
CA GLU A 332 16.02 -15.35 39.76
C GLU A 332 15.08 -15.94 40.82
N THR A 333 15.53 -16.04 42.07
CA THR A 333 14.70 -16.58 43.17
C THR A 333 13.52 -15.66 43.50
N VAL A 334 13.74 -14.35 43.51
CA VAL A 334 12.67 -13.37 43.73
C VAL A 334 11.66 -13.39 42.60
N THR A 335 12.10 -13.33 41.35
CA THR A 335 11.22 -13.36 40.17
C THR A 335 10.38 -14.65 40.14
N ALA A 336 11.01 -15.80 40.37
CA ALA A 336 10.31 -17.09 40.39
C ALA A 336 9.33 -17.22 41.57
N TYR A 337 9.61 -16.59 42.72
CA TYR A 337 8.67 -16.52 43.83
C TYR A 337 7.50 -15.59 43.53
N CYS A 338 7.75 -14.37 43.06
CA CYS A 338 6.70 -13.40 42.79
C CYS A 338 5.76 -13.82 41.64
N ALA A 339 6.20 -14.71 40.75
CA ALA A 339 5.35 -15.28 39.71
C ALA A 339 4.19 -16.14 40.27
N THR A 340 4.34 -16.75 41.45
CA THR A 340 3.35 -17.69 42.00
C THR A 340 2.95 -17.43 43.46
N GLY A 341 3.75 -16.65 44.19
CA GLY A 341 3.63 -16.47 45.64
C GLY A 341 3.97 -17.73 46.46
N SER A 342 4.40 -18.82 45.83
CA SER A 342 4.51 -20.14 46.44
C SER A 342 5.95 -20.63 46.51
N ILE A 343 6.47 -20.78 47.74
CA ILE A 343 7.82 -21.33 47.98
C ILE A 343 7.96 -22.75 47.40
N THR A 344 6.90 -23.56 47.48
CA THR A 344 6.92 -24.94 46.97
C THR A 344 7.09 -24.97 45.45
N GLU A 345 6.41 -24.07 44.74
CA GLU A 345 6.56 -23.97 43.29
C GLU A 345 7.90 -23.38 42.91
N THR A 346 8.39 -22.36 43.61
CA THR A 346 9.74 -21.81 43.40
C THR A 346 10.84 -22.87 43.59
N THR A 347 10.70 -23.73 44.62
CA THR A 347 11.60 -24.86 44.90
C THR A 347 11.66 -25.82 43.69
N ARG A 348 10.49 -26.12 43.09
CA ARG A 348 10.37 -26.99 41.92
C ARG A 348 10.97 -26.35 40.67
N THR A 349 10.67 -25.07 40.42
CA THR A 349 11.16 -24.33 39.25
C THR A 349 12.68 -24.16 39.27
N LEU A 350 13.26 -23.88 40.44
CA LEU A 350 14.70 -23.61 40.58
C LEU A 350 15.52 -24.83 41.01
N TYR A 351 14.90 -26.01 41.11
CA TYR A 351 15.53 -27.26 41.52
C TYR A 351 16.41 -27.13 42.77
N CYS A 352 15.92 -26.41 43.79
CA CYS A 352 16.68 -26.18 45.03
C CYS A 352 15.81 -26.44 46.27
N HIS A 353 16.43 -26.68 47.43
CA HIS A 353 15.69 -26.98 48.65
C HIS A 353 14.91 -25.76 49.17
N ARG A 354 13.76 -25.99 49.83
CA ARG A 354 12.90 -24.96 50.45
C ARG A 354 13.69 -23.92 51.26
N ASN A 355 14.63 -24.40 52.08
CA ASN A 355 15.46 -23.53 52.94
C ASN A 355 16.34 -22.59 52.11
N THR A 356 16.79 -23.01 50.93
CA THR A 356 17.59 -22.19 50.02
C THR A 356 16.75 -21.03 49.47
N VAL A 357 15.50 -21.30 49.07
CA VAL A 357 14.56 -20.25 48.62
C VAL A 357 14.35 -19.22 49.74
N LEU A 358 14.00 -19.67 50.95
CA LEU A 358 13.78 -18.79 52.11
C LEU A 358 15.03 -17.96 52.45
N LYS A 359 16.21 -18.59 52.45
CA LYS A 359 17.48 -17.89 52.72
C LYS A 359 17.77 -16.83 51.66
N ARG A 360 17.51 -17.12 50.37
CA ARG A 360 17.73 -16.16 49.28
C ARG A 360 16.74 -14.99 49.34
N LEU A 361 15.46 -15.25 49.62
CA LEU A 361 14.46 -14.20 49.84
C LEU A 361 14.82 -13.31 51.05
N GLY A 362 15.27 -13.92 52.15
CA GLY A 362 15.75 -13.19 53.34
C GLY A 362 16.98 -12.34 53.03
N ARG A 363 18.00 -12.91 52.37
CA ARG A 363 19.21 -12.18 51.96
C ARG A 363 18.90 -11.02 51.02
N PHE A 364 17.95 -11.19 50.09
CA PHE A 364 17.51 -10.09 49.24
C PHE A 364 16.92 -8.94 50.06
N ALA A 365 16.07 -9.26 51.04
CA ALA A 365 15.45 -8.26 51.91
C ALA A 365 16.45 -7.56 52.84
N GLU A 366 17.44 -8.28 53.36
CA GLU A 366 18.53 -7.71 54.18
C GLU A 366 19.36 -6.70 53.38
N LEU A 367 19.61 -6.98 52.09
CA LEU A 367 20.43 -6.12 51.24
C LEU A 367 19.68 -4.92 50.68
N THR A 368 18.41 -5.10 50.31
CA THR A 368 17.62 -4.06 49.62
C THR A 368 16.67 -3.29 50.54
N GLY A 369 16.34 -3.85 51.71
CA GLY A 369 15.27 -3.33 52.58
C GLY A 369 13.85 -3.69 52.12
N TYR A 370 13.69 -4.40 51.00
CA TYR A 370 12.39 -4.81 50.46
C TYR A 370 12.16 -6.31 50.61
N HIS A 371 11.00 -6.68 51.15
CA HIS A 371 10.56 -8.05 51.40
C HIS A 371 9.66 -8.56 50.27
N PRO A 372 10.14 -9.46 49.39
CA PRO A 372 9.35 -9.96 48.25
C PRO A 372 8.11 -10.79 48.65
N VAL A 373 8.02 -11.20 49.91
CA VAL A 373 6.85 -11.90 50.47
C VAL A 373 5.67 -10.96 50.80
N ARG A 374 5.88 -9.63 50.81
CA ARG A 374 4.83 -8.64 51.01
C ARG A 374 4.36 -8.12 49.65
N PRO A 375 3.05 -8.21 49.31
CA PRO A 375 2.57 -7.89 47.96
C PRO A 375 2.95 -6.51 47.44
N ALA A 376 2.85 -5.46 48.27
CA ALA A 376 3.21 -4.10 47.87
C ALA A 376 4.70 -3.95 47.56
N GLU A 377 5.57 -4.50 48.41
CA GLU A 377 7.03 -4.45 48.22
C GLU A 377 7.47 -5.35 47.05
N ALA A 378 6.79 -6.49 46.84
CA ALA A 378 7.00 -7.35 45.68
C ALA A 378 6.72 -6.63 44.36
N ALA A 379 5.62 -5.86 44.29
CA ALA A 379 5.30 -5.07 43.11
C ALA A 379 6.38 -4.01 42.82
N THR A 380 6.86 -3.31 43.85
CA THR A 380 7.99 -2.36 43.73
C THR A 380 9.25 -3.04 43.22
N VAL A 381 9.59 -4.21 43.77
CA VAL A 381 10.78 -4.97 43.37
C VAL A 381 10.68 -5.46 41.92
N LEU A 382 9.55 -6.07 41.52
CA LEU A 382 9.34 -6.52 40.14
C LEU A 382 9.45 -5.37 39.14
N PHE A 383 8.88 -4.21 39.48
CA PHE A 383 8.93 -3.06 38.60
C PHE A 383 10.34 -2.44 38.53
N ALA A 384 11.07 -2.38 39.65
CA ALA A 384 12.47 -1.97 39.67
C ALA A 384 13.36 -2.91 38.83
N LEU A 385 13.13 -4.22 38.89
CA LEU A 385 13.83 -5.21 38.06
C LEU A 385 13.52 -5.05 36.56
N GLU A 386 12.30 -4.65 36.20
CA GLU A 386 11.96 -4.30 34.81
C GLU A 386 12.66 -3.00 34.37
N CYS A 387 12.65 -1.97 35.21
CA CYS A 387 13.34 -0.70 34.95
C CYS A 387 14.84 -0.91 34.73
N ALA A 388 15.48 -1.75 35.56
CA ALA A 388 16.89 -2.09 35.42
C ALA A 388 17.20 -2.84 34.11
N ARG A 389 16.29 -3.71 33.65
CA ARG A 389 16.42 -4.44 32.36
C ARG A 389 16.23 -3.52 31.15
N SER A 390 15.43 -2.47 31.29
CA SER A 390 15.10 -1.53 30.22
C SER A 390 16.17 -0.43 30.03
N ARG A 391 17.26 -0.47 30.80
CA ARG A 391 18.37 0.49 30.68
C ARG A 391 19.01 0.38 29.28
N PRO A 392 19.20 1.50 28.57
CA PRO A 392 20.01 1.50 27.37
C PRO A 392 21.44 1.07 27.74
N ALA A 393 22.02 0.19 26.91
CA ALA A 393 23.36 -0.36 27.09
C ALA A 393 24.46 0.70 26.99
#